data_AF-A0A143YRM0-F1
#
_entry.id   AF-A0A143YRM0-F1
#
_cell.length_a   1.000
_cell.length_b   1.000
_cell.length_c   1.000
_cell.angle_alpha   90.00
_cell.angle_beta   90.00
_cell.angle_gamma   90.00
#
_symmetry.space_group_name_H-M   'P 1'
#
loop_
_entity.id
_entity.type
_entity.pdbx_description
1 polymer ?
#
loop_
_entity_poly.entity_id
_entity_poly.type
_entity_poly.pdbx_seq_one_letter_code
_entity_poly.pdbx_strand_id
1 'polypeptide(L)'
;MKIQNELTEYFCDTYKIDKTRDYAVEEVDAKTLLTGERLDLVAKIKYIECREKGQNTDFIKELYKSHIEAFTFGIYAESGNQEKNSIDKYFETFNHLIDTIKLTGFDAAKSVVPVGKDNVIMDGAHRTAIAIYFGLKLPIVRFPELYLRFDAEYFRKRRLDEKYIDYLVLEYCKLNPNTYFASVWPAAGDKKQQLDQMLALMESSCKIIYSKKINMDFEALNNFIAQVYMKEDWAGTSESQYEGSKGKTKNCYLWGNETTIYILESATFEAIFNMKQEIREIFKIGTHSIHITDNQAETIRLANLTLNRNSLDYLFRGKPLIFTDFNKKVSEFKAALLENHYEPDDFIVASSGVLGVYGLRDIGDIDFFTLKPDYEVLENEGCENNQAYAGFYEKRLDDLIYNPDNYLVYNDIKFITLDVLQKYKVARNRDKDIVDLKLIAGLTNPDMDSTAGWSKSRVALNREYRIINYRLRAAAFKALKQLGLYNSVRQVYRVMKGRN
;
A
#
# COMPACT_ATOMS: atom_id res chain seq x y z
N MET A 1 -10.32 -23.58 28.51
CA MET A 1 -11.22 -24.61 27.95
C MET A 1 -10.38 -25.59 27.16
N LYS A 2 -10.78 -26.85 27.11
CA LYS A 2 -10.19 -27.81 26.17
C LYS A 2 -10.58 -27.38 24.76
N ILE A 3 -9.60 -27.21 23.90
CA ILE A 3 -9.85 -26.90 22.48
C ILE A 3 -10.04 -28.23 21.78
N GLN A 4 -11.29 -28.58 21.49
CA GLN A 4 -11.58 -29.82 20.79
C GLN A 4 -11.64 -29.56 19.28
N ASN A 5 -12.51 -28.64 18.86
CA ASN A 5 -12.85 -28.39 17.46
C ASN A 5 -12.75 -26.90 17.07
N GLU A 6 -12.42 -26.02 18.01
CA GLU A 6 -12.43 -24.58 17.80
C GLU A 6 -11.18 -24.07 17.04
N LEU A 7 -10.09 -24.86 17.09
CA LEU A 7 -8.91 -24.72 16.23
C LEU A 7 -8.96 -25.75 15.09
N THR A 8 -8.46 -25.35 13.92
CA THR A 8 -8.43 -26.23 12.75
C THR A 8 -7.49 -27.42 12.97
N GLU A 9 -7.85 -28.60 12.45
CA GLU A 9 -6.97 -29.78 12.50
C GLU A 9 -5.62 -29.50 11.85
N TYR A 10 -5.63 -28.80 10.72
CA TYR A 10 -4.43 -28.37 10.03
C TYR A 10 -3.49 -27.54 10.92
N PHE A 11 -4.01 -26.58 11.69
CA PHE A 11 -3.21 -25.80 12.62
C PHE A 11 -2.61 -26.69 13.72
N CYS A 12 -3.45 -27.52 14.35
CA CYS A 12 -3.01 -28.42 15.42
C CYS A 12 -1.93 -29.40 14.94
N ASP A 13 -2.08 -29.99 13.76
CA ASP A 13 -1.11 -30.93 13.19
C ASP A 13 0.19 -30.24 12.79
N THR A 14 0.09 -29.05 12.16
CA THR A 14 1.24 -28.28 11.68
C THR A 14 2.14 -27.87 12.84
N TYR A 15 1.56 -27.43 13.96
CA TYR A 15 2.28 -26.91 15.12
C TYR A 15 2.35 -27.89 16.30
N LYS A 16 1.82 -29.11 16.14
CA LYS A 16 1.78 -30.17 17.16
C LYS A 16 1.12 -29.73 18.46
N ILE A 17 -0.05 -29.10 18.34
CA ILE A 17 -0.82 -28.58 19.47
C ILE A 17 -1.56 -29.75 20.17
N ASP A 18 -1.41 -29.84 21.49
CA ASP A 18 -2.09 -30.84 22.31
C ASP A 18 -3.53 -30.43 22.61
N LYS A 19 -4.48 -30.95 21.83
CA LYS A 19 -5.92 -30.68 22.00
C LYS A 19 -6.50 -31.15 23.34
N THR A 20 -5.81 -32.01 24.09
CA THR A 20 -6.30 -32.53 25.38
C THR A 20 -6.06 -31.56 26.53
N ARG A 21 -5.14 -30.60 26.32
CA ARG A 21 -4.77 -29.56 27.28
C ARG A 21 -5.82 -28.45 27.34
N ASP A 22 -5.98 -27.88 28.52
CA ASP A 22 -6.75 -26.64 28.71
C ASP A 22 -5.95 -25.42 28.25
N TYR A 23 -6.56 -24.63 27.37
CA TYR A 23 -6.03 -23.36 26.92
C TYR A 23 -6.89 -22.21 27.45
N ALA A 24 -6.25 -21.11 27.83
CA ALA A 24 -6.93 -19.87 28.16
C ALA A 24 -7.46 -19.23 26.87
N VAL A 25 -8.74 -18.86 26.87
CA VAL A 25 -9.35 -18.05 25.82
C VAL A 25 -9.52 -16.66 26.38
N GLU A 26 -9.02 -15.67 25.65
CA GLU A 26 -9.19 -14.26 25.98
C GLU A 26 -9.92 -13.55 24.85
N GLU A 27 -10.76 -12.57 25.18
CA GLU A 27 -11.37 -11.69 24.18
C GLU A 27 -10.53 -10.42 24.02
N VAL A 28 -10.11 -10.14 22.79
CA VAL A 28 -9.35 -8.93 22.44
C VAL A 28 -10.06 -8.14 21.37
N ASP A 29 -9.82 -6.83 21.33
CA ASP A 29 -10.22 -6.02 20.18
C ASP A 29 -9.50 -6.53 18.93
N ALA A 30 -10.23 -6.89 17.87
CA ALA A 30 -9.64 -7.47 16.66
C ALA A 30 -8.61 -6.53 16.01
N LYS A 31 -8.75 -5.20 16.16
CA LYS A 31 -7.81 -4.21 15.63
C LYS A 31 -6.40 -4.40 16.20
N THR A 32 -6.27 -4.91 17.43
CA THR A 32 -4.97 -5.20 18.07
C THR A 32 -4.20 -6.37 17.44
N LEU A 33 -4.86 -7.11 16.54
CA LEU A 33 -4.30 -8.24 15.78
C LEU A 33 -3.84 -7.84 14.37
N LEU A 34 -4.05 -6.59 13.96
CA LEU A 34 -3.52 -6.08 12.71
C LEU A 34 -2.04 -5.69 12.90
N THR A 35 -1.14 -6.50 12.34
CA THR A 35 0.31 -6.27 12.43
C THR A 35 0.96 -6.25 11.05
N GLY A 36 2.13 -5.62 10.93
CA GLY A 36 2.85 -5.53 9.66
C GLY A 36 3.37 -6.87 9.14
N GLU A 37 3.48 -7.88 10.01
CA GLU A 37 3.75 -9.27 9.63
C GLU A 37 2.57 -9.95 8.92
N ARG A 38 1.40 -9.31 8.86
CA ARG A 38 0.15 -9.87 8.31
C ARG A 38 -0.50 -8.91 7.30
N LEU A 39 0.26 -8.41 6.32
CA LEU A 39 -0.27 -7.55 5.24
C LEU A 39 -1.41 -8.21 4.44
N ASP A 40 -1.53 -9.54 4.50
CA ASP A 40 -2.67 -10.25 3.93
C ASP A 40 -4.02 -9.93 4.58
N LEU A 41 -4.02 -9.48 5.83
CA LEU A 41 -5.22 -8.96 6.49
C LEU A 41 -5.69 -7.68 5.82
N VAL A 42 -4.76 -6.78 5.45
CA VAL A 42 -5.10 -5.54 4.75
C VAL A 42 -5.80 -5.85 3.42
N ALA A 43 -5.29 -6.81 2.63
CA ALA A 43 -5.94 -7.22 1.38
C ALA A 43 -7.40 -7.68 1.59
N LYS A 44 -7.64 -8.42 2.67
CA LYS A 44 -8.97 -8.94 3.04
C LYS A 44 -9.88 -7.83 3.57
N ILE A 45 -9.36 -6.93 4.41
CA ILE A 45 -10.09 -5.76 4.93
C ILE A 45 -10.54 -4.87 3.77
N LYS A 46 -9.64 -4.58 2.81
CA LYS A 46 -9.98 -3.77 1.64
C LYS A 46 -11.01 -4.43 0.73
N TYR A 47 -10.98 -5.76 0.59
CA TYR A 47 -12.04 -6.50 -0.10
C TYR A 47 -13.40 -6.35 0.59
N ILE A 48 -13.45 -6.52 1.92
CA ILE A 48 -14.67 -6.32 2.71
C ILE A 48 -15.17 -4.89 2.53
N GLU A 49 -14.29 -3.90 2.70
CA GLU A 49 -14.65 -2.48 2.56
C GLU A 49 -15.23 -2.16 1.18
N CYS A 50 -14.57 -2.59 0.10
CA CYS A 50 -15.04 -2.37 -1.27
C CYS A 50 -16.45 -2.94 -1.47
N ARG A 51 -16.70 -4.14 -0.94
CA ARG A 51 -18.00 -4.80 -1.01
C ARG A 51 -19.06 -4.06 -0.18
N GLU A 52 -18.75 -3.77 1.07
CA GLU A 52 -19.70 -3.16 2.02
C GLU A 52 -20.06 -1.72 1.67
N LYS A 53 -19.12 -0.98 1.05
CA LYS A 53 -19.37 0.36 0.50
C LYS A 53 -20.03 0.32 -0.89
N GLY A 54 -20.28 -0.86 -1.46
CA GLY A 54 -20.84 -1.00 -2.81
C GLY A 54 -19.95 -0.42 -3.92
N GLN A 55 -18.65 -0.31 -3.68
CA GLN A 55 -17.68 0.22 -4.64
C GLN A 55 -17.43 -0.82 -5.74
N ASN A 56 -17.60 -0.43 -7.01
CA ASN A 56 -17.32 -1.31 -8.13
C ASN A 56 -15.96 -0.99 -8.76
N THR A 57 -14.89 -1.39 -8.07
CA THR A 57 -13.52 -1.33 -8.61
C THR A 57 -12.94 -2.71 -8.86
N ASP A 58 -12.41 -2.92 -10.06
CA ASP A 58 -11.74 -4.18 -10.42
C ASP A 58 -10.41 -4.35 -9.67
N PHE A 59 -9.78 -3.25 -9.25
CA PHE A 59 -8.48 -3.27 -8.59
C PHE A 59 -8.50 -4.10 -7.30
N ILE A 60 -9.52 -3.93 -6.46
CA ILE A 60 -9.60 -4.63 -5.16
C ILE A 60 -9.90 -6.12 -5.36
N LYS A 61 -10.77 -6.46 -6.32
CA LYS A 61 -11.04 -7.86 -6.69
C LYS A 61 -9.78 -8.55 -7.21
N GLU A 62 -9.04 -7.90 -8.11
CA GLU A 62 -7.78 -8.44 -8.64
C GLU A 62 -6.66 -8.46 -7.61
N LEU A 63 -6.59 -7.50 -6.68
CA LEU A 63 -5.71 -7.54 -5.52
C LEU A 63 -6.03 -8.75 -4.63
N TYR A 64 -7.30 -8.96 -4.29
CA TYR A 64 -7.72 -10.12 -3.50
C TYR A 64 -7.34 -11.42 -4.21
N LYS A 65 -7.64 -11.57 -5.49
CA LYS A 65 -7.22 -12.74 -6.27
C LYS A 65 -5.71 -12.93 -6.31
N SER A 66 -4.96 -11.87 -6.59
CA SER A 66 -3.50 -11.92 -6.74
C SER A 66 -2.80 -12.27 -5.43
N HIS A 67 -3.29 -11.79 -4.28
CA HIS A 67 -2.69 -12.13 -2.99
C HIS A 67 -2.97 -13.59 -2.60
N ILE A 68 -4.19 -14.12 -2.85
CA ILE A 68 -4.50 -15.55 -2.64
C ILE A 68 -3.64 -16.44 -3.54
N GLU A 69 -3.42 -16.01 -4.78
CA GLU A 69 -2.54 -16.73 -5.69
C GLU A 69 -1.09 -16.76 -5.20
N ALA A 70 -0.59 -15.64 -4.68
CA ALA A 70 0.72 -15.57 -4.05
C ALA A 70 0.82 -16.54 -2.86
N PHE A 71 -0.23 -16.63 -2.03
CA PHE A 71 -0.32 -17.61 -0.93
C PHE A 71 -0.27 -19.05 -1.38
N THR A 72 -1.07 -19.36 -2.40
CA THR A 72 -1.32 -20.73 -2.85
C THR A 72 -0.37 -21.16 -3.97
N PHE A 73 0.65 -20.36 -4.30
CA PHE A 73 1.55 -20.63 -5.44
C PHE A 73 0.82 -20.90 -6.77
N GLY A 74 -0.34 -20.26 -6.98
CA GLY A 74 -1.12 -20.40 -8.22
C GLY A 74 -2.00 -21.64 -8.34
N ILE A 75 -2.08 -22.49 -7.31
CA ILE A 75 -2.97 -23.66 -7.35
C ILE A 75 -4.36 -23.40 -6.75
N TYR A 76 -4.54 -22.28 -6.04
CA TYR A 76 -5.81 -21.91 -5.39
C TYR A 76 -6.42 -23.00 -4.51
N ALA A 77 -5.58 -23.90 -3.97
CA ALA A 77 -5.97 -24.90 -2.99
C ALA A 77 -5.50 -24.44 -1.61
N GLU A 78 -6.44 -24.32 -0.67
CA GLU A 78 -6.13 -23.95 0.71
C GLU A 78 -5.54 -25.16 1.45
N SER A 79 -4.38 -24.97 2.09
CA SER A 79 -3.82 -26.00 2.97
C SER A 79 -4.81 -26.31 4.09
N GLY A 80 -5.23 -27.57 4.21
CA GLY A 80 -6.18 -28.00 5.24
C GLY A 80 -7.66 -27.91 4.84
N ASN A 81 -8.00 -27.38 3.67
CA ASN A 81 -9.38 -27.39 3.14
C ASN A 81 -9.39 -27.90 1.68
N GLN A 82 -9.74 -29.17 1.50
CA GLN A 82 -9.75 -29.81 0.18
C GLN A 82 -10.85 -29.30 -0.74
N GLU A 83 -11.92 -28.73 -0.18
CA GLU A 83 -13.06 -28.24 -0.95
C GLU A 83 -12.76 -26.88 -1.58
N LYS A 84 -11.95 -26.05 -0.94
CA LYS A 84 -11.57 -24.72 -1.42
C LYS A 84 -10.37 -24.79 -2.37
N ASN A 85 -10.68 -25.15 -3.61
CA ASN A 85 -9.71 -25.50 -4.65
C ASN A 85 -9.79 -24.63 -5.92
N SER A 86 -10.54 -23.52 -5.89
CA SER A 86 -10.62 -22.54 -6.97
C SER A 86 -10.72 -21.13 -6.40
N ILE A 87 -10.35 -20.12 -7.19
CA ILE A 87 -10.50 -18.73 -6.78
C ILE A 87 -11.97 -18.35 -6.53
N ASP A 88 -12.91 -18.90 -7.31
CA ASP A 88 -14.34 -18.62 -7.15
C ASP A 88 -14.84 -19.09 -5.78
N LYS A 89 -14.43 -20.28 -5.34
CA LYS A 89 -14.73 -20.79 -4.00
C LYS A 89 -14.13 -19.93 -2.90
N TYR A 90 -12.96 -19.32 -3.13
CA TYR A 90 -12.39 -18.35 -2.19
C TYR A 90 -13.27 -17.11 -2.04
N PHE A 91 -13.86 -16.61 -3.14
CA PHE A 91 -14.81 -15.49 -3.09
C PHE A 91 -16.14 -15.89 -2.44
N GLU A 92 -16.75 -16.99 -2.87
CA GLU A 92 -18.03 -17.49 -2.34
C GLU A 92 -17.94 -17.72 -0.82
N THR A 93 -16.92 -18.45 -0.39
CA THR A 93 -16.72 -18.77 1.03
C THR A 93 -16.48 -17.50 1.84
N PHE A 94 -15.67 -16.58 1.33
CA PHE A 94 -15.40 -15.34 2.04
C PHE A 94 -16.64 -14.45 2.13
N ASN A 95 -17.42 -14.37 1.05
CA ASN A 95 -18.65 -13.61 1.02
C ASN A 95 -19.66 -14.14 2.04
N HIS A 96 -19.90 -15.45 2.04
CA HIS A 96 -20.77 -16.10 3.01
C HIS A 96 -20.30 -15.85 4.45
N LEU A 97 -18.99 -15.90 4.70
CA LEU A 97 -18.43 -15.64 6.03
C LEU A 97 -18.62 -14.19 6.49
N ILE A 98 -18.45 -13.21 5.58
CA ILE A 98 -18.73 -11.79 5.84
C ILE A 98 -20.20 -11.64 6.25
N ASP A 99 -21.13 -12.19 5.47
CA ASP A 99 -22.57 -12.09 5.74
C ASP A 99 -22.94 -12.72 7.08
N THR A 100 -22.40 -13.90 7.37
CA THR A 100 -22.65 -14.63 8.62
C THR A 100 -22.16 -13.82 9.82
N ILE A 101 -20.89 -13.40 9.83
CA ILE A 101 -20.31 -12.69 10.98
C ILE A 101 -20.94 -11.31 11.14
N LYS A 102 -21.30 -10.62 10.05
CA LYS A 102 -22.01 -9.35 10.11
C LYS A 102 -23.37 -9.50 10.80
N LEU A 103 -24.11 -10.58 10.51
CA LEU A 103 -25.44 -10.81 11.06
C LEU A 103 -25.42 -11.33 12.49
N THR A 104 -24.54 -12.29 12.80
CA THR A 104 -24.59 -13.04 14.07
C THR A 104 -23.45 -12.71 15.03
N GLY A 105 -22.48 -11.90 14.61
CA GLY A 105 -21.22 -11.73 15.32
C GLY A 105 -20.32 -12.97 15.22
N PHE A 106 -19.24 -12.98 15.99
CA PHE A 106 -18.30 -14.09 16.06
C PHE A 106 -18.71 -15.09 17.16
N ASP A 107 -18.76 -16.38 16.82
CA ASP A 107 -19.20 -17.45 17.72
C ASP A 107 -17.99 -18.21 18.30
N ALA A 108 -17.64 -17.92 19.55
CA ALA A 108 -16.52 -18.52 20.27
C ALA A 108 -16.68 -20.03 20.50
N ALA A 109 -17.91 -20.56 20.50
CA ALA A 109 -18.15 -21.99 20.64
C ALA A 109 -17.85 -22.75 19.34
N LYS A 110 -17.81 -22.05 18.20
CA LYS A 110 -17.47 -22.64 16.90
C LYS A 110 -16.00 -22.48 16.54
N SER A 111 -15.38 -21.38 16.95
CA SER A 111 -13.96 -21.20 16.68
C SER A 111 -13.28 -20.20 17.60
N VAL A 112 -11.95 -20.29 17.66
CA VAL A 112 -11.06 -19.32 18.28
C VAL A 112 -9.91 -19.02 17.33
N VAL A 113 -9.30 -17.85 17.45
CA VAL A 113 -8.16 -17.47 16.60
C VAL A 113 -6.86 -17.76 17.34
N PRO A 114 -5.97 -18.63 16.81
CA PRO A 114 -4.66 -18.85 17.41
C PRO A 114 -3.75 -17.65 17.12
N VAL A 115 -3.12 -17.13 18.16
CA VAL A 115 -2.26 -15.93 18.11
C VAL A 115 -0.88 -16.29 18.63
N GLY A 116 0.14 -16.02 17.84
CA GLY A 116 1.53 -16.25 18.16
C GLY A 116 2.16 -15.10 18.94
N LYS A 117 3.49 -15.01 18.81
CA LYS A 117 4.29 -13.90 19.32
C LYS A 117 3.80 -12.55 18.73
N ASP A 118 3.86 -11.49 19.54
CA ASP A 118 3.60 -10.10 19.14
C ASP A 118 2.23 -9.89 18.46
N ASN A 119 1.20 -10.59 18.94
CA ASN A 119 -0.17 -10.58 18.41
C ASN A 119 -0.31 -11.04 16.94
N VAL A 120 0.70 -11.68 16.37
CA VAL A 120 0.63 -12.22 15.01
C VAL A 120 -0.34 -13.40 14.99
N ILE A 121 -1.47 -13.25 14.29
CA ILE A 121 -2.41 -14.36 14.09
C ILE A 121 -1.73 -15.50 13.30
N MET A 122 -2.01 -16.74 13.69
CA MET A 122 -1.41 -17.94 13.09
C MET A 122 -2.36 -18.62 12.09
N ASP A 123 -3.66 -18.46 12.28
CA ASP A 123 -4.74 -18.96 11.43
C ASP A 123 -5.96 -18.02 11.55
N GLY A 124 -7.00 -18.21 10.75
CA GLY A 124 -8.25 -17.45 10.85
C GLY A 124 -8.24 -16.08 10.16
N ALA A 125 -7.33 -15.85 9.20
CA ALA A 125 -7.11 -14.56 8.54
C ALA A 125 -8.39 -13.87 8.04
N HIS A 126 -9.28 -14.61 7.36
CA HIS A 126 -10.55 -14.06 6.87
C HIS A 126 -11.46 -13.60 8.01
N ARG A 127 -11.56 -14.38 9.09
CA ARG A 127 -12.38 -14.03 10.26
C ARG A 127 -11.81 -12.83 11.00
N THR A 128 -10.48 -12.77 11.14
CA THR A 128 -9.79 -11.63 11.74
C THR A 128 -10.02 -10.36 10.94
N ALA A 129 -9.89 -10.40 9.61
CA ALA A 129 -10.16 -9.25 8.75
C ALA A 129 -11.61 -8.75 8.87
N ILE A 130 -12.58 -9.66 8.94
CA ILE A 130 -14.00 -9.31 9.13
C ILE A 130 -14.22 -8.62 10.48
N ALA A 131 -13.68 -9.20 11.55
CA ALA A 131 -13.81 -8.62 12.88
C ALA A 131 -13.13 -7.25 12.99
N ILE A 132 -11.96 -7.06 12.37
CA ILE A 132 -11.29 -5.75 12.30
C ILE A 132 -12.20 -4.73 11.60
N TYR A 133 -12.76 -5.09 10.43
CA TYR A 133 -13.59 -4.18 9.65
C TYR A 133 -14.86 -3.74 10.40
N PHE A 134 -15.54 -4.67 11.06
CA PHE A 134 -16.77 -4.39 11.81
C PHE A 134 -16.53 -3.92 13.26
N GLY A 135 -15.28 -3.72 13.69
CA GLY A 135 -14.95 -3.27 15.05
C GLY A 135 -15.35 -4.26 16.14
N LEU A 136 -15.25 -5.57 15.85
CA LEU A 136 -15.63 -6.64 16.76
C LEU A 136 -14.47 -7.08 17.65
N LYS A 137 -14.81 -7.70 18.78
CA LYS A 137 -13.85 -8.47 19.59
C LYS A 137 -13.71 -9.90 19.03
N LEU A 138 -12.56 -10.51 19.29
CA LEU A 138 -12.30 -11.89 18.92
C LEU A 138 -11.82 -12.72 20.13
N PRO A 139 -12.36 -13.93 20.30
CA PRO A 139 -11.79 -14.91 21.21
C PRO A 139 -10.51 -15.48 20.59
N ILE A 140 -9.41 -15.40 21.34
CA ILE A 140 -8.10 -15.87 20.91
C ILE A 140 -7.49 -16.83 21.91
N VAL A 141 -6.52 -17.60 21.41
CA VAL A 141 -5.66 -18.46 22.22
C VAL A 141 -4.21 -18.14 21.89
N ARG A 142 -3.40 -17.90 22.92
CA ARG A 142 -2.00 -17.50 22.76
C ARG A 142 -1.04 -18.70 22.68
N PHE A 143 -0.12 -18.61 21.74
CA PHE A 143 1.02 -19.52 21.52
C PHE A 143 2.31 -18.69 21.35
N PRO A 144 2.85 -18.08 22.43
CA PRO A 144 3.91 -17.08 22.37
C PRO A 144 5.22 -17.55 21.69
N GLU A 145 5.44 -18.86 21.63
CA GLU A 145 6.58 -19.51 20.97
C GLU A 145 6.44 -19.60 19.45
N LEU A 146 5.23 -19.41 18.91
CA LEU A 146 4.97 -19.50 17.48
C LEU A 146 5.12 -18.14 16.81
N TYR A 147 5.63 -18.17 15.58
CA TYR A 147 5.76 -16.98 14.75
C TYR A 147 5.32 -17.28 13.31
N LEU A 148 4.80 -16.26 12.64
CA LEU A 148 4.39 -16.31 11.24
C LEU A 148 4.70 -14.97 10.59
N ARG A 149 5.00 -14.96 9.28
CA ARG A 149 5.35 -13.73 8.57
C ARG A 149 4.84 -13.78 7.13
N PHE A 150 3.80 -13.00 6.87
CA PHE A 150 3.17 -12.69 5.59
C PHE A 150 3.24 -11.18 5.33
N ASP A 151 4.45 -10.65 5.40
CA ASP A 151 4.77 -9.23 5.21
C ASP A 151 5.06 -8.90 3.74
N ALA A 152 5.50 -7.66 3.48
CA ALA A 152 5.83 -7.21 2.12
C ALA A 152 6.88 -8.10 1.43
N GLU A 153 7.93 -8.50 2.16
CA GLU A 153 9.00 -9.34 1.60
C GLU A 153 8.51 -10.76 1.30
N TYR A 154 7.63 -11.33 2.13
CA TYR A 154 6.96 -12.60 1.84
C TYR A 154 6.22 -12.55 0.49
N PHE A 155 5.48 -11.47 0.23
CA PHE A 155 4.72 -11.29 -1.01
C PHE A 155 5.60 -10.97 -2.21
N ARG A 156 6.66 -10.17 -2.02
CA ARG A 156 7.64 -9.87 -3.06
C ARG A 156 8.36 -11.12 -3.54
N LYS A 157 8.83 -11.98 -2.61
CA LYS A 157 9.38 -13.32 -2.92
C LYS A 157 8.38 -14.21 -3.65
N ARG A 158 7.09 -13.97 -3.46
CA ARG A 158 5.97 -14.65 -4.14
C ARG A 158 5.42 -13.89 -5.34
N ARG A 159 6.18 -12.93 -5.89
CA ARG A 159 5.85 -12.26 -7.16
C ARG A 159 4.46 -11.64 -7.16
N LEU A 160 3.95 -11.21 -5.99
CA LEU A 160 2.86 -10.24 -5.98
C LEU A 160 3.39 -8.97 -6.64
N ASP A 161 2.60 -8.38 -7.54
CA ASP A 161 2.99 -7.14 -8.22
C ASP A 161 3.32 -6.06 -7.17
N GLU A 162 4.42 -5.33 -7.37
CA GLU A 162 4.89 -4.32 -6.43
C GLU A 162 3.82 -3.24 -6.21
N LYS A 163 2.99 -2.93 -7.22
CA LYS A 163 1.87 -1.98 -7.06
C LYS A 163 0.87 -2.42 -5.99
N TYR A 164 0.67 -3.73 -5.83
CA TYR A 164 -0.21 -4.29 -4.82
C TYR A 164 0.47 -4.29 -3.46
N ILE A 165 1.77 -4.57 -3.38
CA ILE A 165 2.52 -4.49 -2.13
C ILE A 165 2.52 -3.05 -1.61
N ASP A 166 2.86 -2.09 -2.47
CA ASP A 166 2.85 -0.66 -2.18
C ASP A 166 1.46 -0.20 -1.70
N TYR A 167 0.39 -0.63 -2.38
CA TYR A 167 -0.98 -0.35 -1.96
C TYR A 167 -1.31 -0.93 -0.58
N LEU A 168 -0.95 -2.19 -0.32
CA LEU A 168 -1.20 -2.83 0.97
C LEU A 168 -0.44 -2.15 2.11
N VAL A 169 0.78 -1.67 1.87
CA VAL A 169 1.56 -0.93 2.85
C VAL A 169 0.97 0.46 3.10
N LEU A 170 0.54 1.17 2.05
CA LEU A 170 -0.16 2.45 2.20
C LEU A 170 -1.44 2.30 3.03
N GLU A 171 -2.27 1.31 2.70
CA GLU A 171 -3.51 1.05 3.44
C GLU A 171 -3.23 0.52 4.85
N TYR A 172 -2.13 -0.18 5.08
CA TYR A 172 -1.67 -0.53 6.43
C TYR A 172 -1.41 0.72 7.27
N CYS A 173 -0.69 1.71 6.72
CA CYS A 173 -0.50 2.99 7.41
C CYS A 173 -1.85 3.62 7.75
N LYS A 174 -2.82 3.68 6.82
CA LYS A 174 -4.15 4.24 7.11
C LYS A 174 -4.88 3.52 8.25
N LEU A 175 -4.74 2.20 8.35
CA LEU A 175 -5.42 1.38 9.36
C LEU A 175 -4.70 1.37 10.73
N ASN A 176 -3.38 1.56 10.76
CA ASN A 176 -2.57 1.54 11.96
C ASN A 176 -1.96 2.92 12.25
N PRO A 177 -2.46 3.66 13.28
CA PRO A 177 -1.97 5.00 13.60
C PRO A 177 -0.56 5.03 14.22
N ASN A 178 0.03 3.88 14.53
CA ASN A 178 1.36 3.76 15.12
C ASN A 178 2.47 3.59 14.06
N THR A 179 2.19 4.01 12.83
CA THR A 179 3.14 3.97 11.72
C THR A 179 3.82 5.31 11.50
N TYR A 180 5.07 5.26 11.06
CA TYR A 180 5.89 6.44 10.76
C TYR A 180 6.57 6.25 9.41
N PHE A 181 6.60 7.32 8.62
CA PHE A 181 7.32 7.35 7.36
C PHE A 181 8.70 7.93 7.59
N ALA A 182 9.74 7.19 7.21
CA ALA A 182 11.12 7.64 7.26
C ALA A 182 11.71 7.72 5.84
N SER A 183 12.36 8.84 5.53
CA SER A 183 13.09 9.06 4.28
C SER A 183 14.56 9.34 4.60
N VAL A 184 15.43 8.39 4.25
CA VAL A 184 16.88 8.56 4.27
C VAL A 184 17.29 9.22 2.96
N TRP A 185 17.91 10.40 3.07
CA TRP A 185 18.25 11.23 1.92
C TRP A 185 19.48 10.72 1.18
N PRO A 186 19.63 11.03 -0.12
CA PRO A 186 20.80 10.62 -0.90
C PRO A 186 22.16 11.02 -0.30
N ALA A 187 22.23 12.17 0.39
CA ALA A 187 23.43 12.64 1.11
C ALA A 187 23.92 11.71 2.24
N ALA A 188 23.12 10.73 2.64
CA ALA A 188 23.52 9.68 3.58
C ALA A 188 24.03 8.39 2.87
N GLY A 189 23.85 8.28 1.56
CA GLY A 189 23.98 7.01 0.82
C GLY A 189 25.41 6.47 0.63
N ASP A 190 26.45 7.29 0.72
CA ASP A 190 27.86 6.90 0.57
C ASP A 190 28.51 6.48 1.92
N LYS A 191 27.78 6.65 3.02
CA LYS A 191 28.24 6.41 4.39
C LYS A 191 27.85 5.01 4.88
N LYS A 192 28.43 3.98 4.27
CA LYS A 192 28.06 2.57 4.54
C LYS A 192 28.06 2.19 6.02
N GLN A 193 29.12 2.55 6.77
CA GLN A 193 29.20 2.23 8.19
C GLN A 193 28.07 2.89 9.00
N GLN A 194 27.76 4.15 8.70
CA GLN A 194 26.68 4.89 9.36
C GLN A 194 25.31 4.34 8.98
N LEU A 195 25.13 3.88 7.74
CA LEU A 195 23.91 3.20 7.30
C LEU A 195 23.71 1.88 8.06
N ASP A 196 24.77 1.08 8.23
CA ASP A 196 24.70 -0.17 9.01
C ASP A 196 24.35 0.12 10.49
N GLN A 197 24.95 1.15 11.08
CA GLN A 197 24.63 1.62 12.44
C GLN A 197 23.19 2.12 12.57
N MET A 198 22.72 2.91 11.61
CA MET A 198 21.35 3.41 11.55
C MET A 198 20.35 2.25 11.46
N LEU A 199 20.59 1.26 10.61
CA LEU A 199 19.72 0.10 10.46
C LEU A 199 19.65 -0.70 11.76
N ALA A 200 20.79 -0.99 12.39
CA ALA A 200 20.82 -1.68 13.68
C ALA A 200 20.06 -0.91 14.78
N LEU A 201 20.17 0.43 14.79
CA LEU A 201 19.43 1.29 15.70
C LEU A 201 17.92 1.29 15.42
N MET A 202 17.51 1.32 14.14
CA MET A 202 16.09 1.23 13.76
C MET A 202 15.49 -0.10 14.20
N GLU A 203 16.18 -1.22 13.94
CA GLU A 203 15.72 -2.57 14.29
C GLU A 203 15.64 -2.80 15.82
N SER A 204 16.48 -2.12 16.60
CA SER A 204 16.40 -2.20 18.07
C SER A 204 15.34 -1.28 18.68
N SER A 205 14.96 -0.20 17.98
CA SER A 205 14.03 0.82 18.48
C SER A 205 12.59 0.61 18.05
N CYS A 206 12.37 0.01 16.87
CA CYS A 206 11.04 -0.13 16.28
C CYS A 206 10.98 -1.31 15.30
N LYS A 207 9.78 -1.60 14.78
CA LYS A 207 9.61 -2.58 13.71
C LYS A 207 9.76 -1.90 12.35
N ILE A 208 10.61 -2.43 11.49
CA ILE A 208 10.68 -2.04 10.08
C ILE A 208 9.68 -2.89 9.28
N ILE A 209 8.59 -2.28 8.82
CA ILE A 209 7.51 -2.97 8.13
C ILE A 209 7.79 -3.08 6.62
N TYR A 210 8.37 -2.03 6.05
CA TYR A 210 8.60 -1.92 4.62
C TYR A 210 9.81 -1.04 4.32
N SER A 211 10.49 -1.31 3.21
CA SER A 211 11.50 -0.41 2.65
C SER A 211 11.41 -0.35 1.13
N LYS A 212 11.72 0.82 0.57
CA LYS A 212 11.74 1.08 -0.88
C LYS A 212 12.84 2.07 -1.23
N LYS A 213 13.59 1.76 -2.27
CA LYS A 213 14.65 2.62 -2.81
C LYS A 213 14.14 3.33 -4.06
N ILE A 214 14.40 4.63 -4.14
CA ILE A 214 13.96 5.48 -5.24
C ILE A 214 15.16 6.32 -5.70
N ASN A 215 15.53 6.16 -6.97
CA ASN A 215 16.58 6.96 -7.58
C ASN A 215 15.95 8.27 -8.11
N MET A 216 15.86 9.27 -7.24
CA MET A 216 15.35 10.60 -7.58
C MET A 216 16.47 11.45 -8.17
N ASP A 217 16.21 12.10 -9.29
CA ASP A 217 17.05 13.21 -9.74
C ASP A 217 16.83 14.45 -8.85
N PHE A 218 17.57 15.53 -9.13
CA PHE A 218 17.49 16.75 -8.32
C PHE A 218 16.08 17.36 -8.32
N GLU A 219 15.39 17.37 -9.46
CA GLU A 219 14.07 17.97 -9.59
C GLU A 219 13.01 17.12 -8.89
N ALA A 220 13.09 15.79 -9.04
CA ALA A 220 12.24 14.84 -8.34
C ALA A 220 12.40 14.93 -6.82
N LEU A 221 13.65 15.03 -6.35
CA LEU A 221 13.93 15.22 -4.93
C LEU A 221 13.42 16.58 -4.45
N ASN A 222 13.54 17.65 -5.26
CA ASN A 222 13.01 18.96 -4.90
C ASN A 222 11.48 18.96 -4.80
N ASN A 223 10.79 18.35 -5.76
CA ASN A 223 9.33 18.16 -5.71
C ASN A 223 8.93 17.36 -4.46
N PHE A 224 9.68 16.31 -4.12
CA PHE A 224 9.41 15.51 -2.94
C PHE A 224 9.64 16.31 -1.64
N ILE A 225 10.78 17.00 -1.52
CA ILE A 225 11.12 17.83 -0.35
C ILE A 225 10.10 18.97 -0.17
N ALA A 226 9.64 19.60 -1.25
CA ALA A 226 8.57 20.58 -1.19
C ALA A 226 7.30 19.98 -0.57
N GLN A 227 6.91 18.75 -0.94
CA GLN A 227 5.76 18.08 -0.33
C GLN A 227 6.00 17.62 1.12
N VAL A 228 7.23 17.23 1.47
CA VAL A 228 7.61 16.89 2.85
C VAL A 228 7.41 18.09 3.76
N TYR A 229 7.90 19.25 3.34
CA TYR A 229 7.97 20.46 4.17
C TYR A 229 6.94 21.54 3.80
N MET A 230 5.90 21.22 3.03
CA MET A 230 4.90 22.20 2.55
C MET A 230 4.17 22.97 3.67
N LYS A 231 4.20 22.44 4.90
CA LYS A 231 3.57 23.04 6.09
C LYS A 231 4.54 23.82 6.97
N GLU A 232 5.82 23.90 6.57
CA GLU A 232 6.85 24.60 7.31
C GLU A 232 7.07 26.00 6.72
N ASP A 233 7.06 27.02 7.57
CA ASP A 233 7.19 28.42 7.14
C ASP A 233 8.46 28.66 6.30
N TRP A 234 9.57 28.02 6.66
CA TRP A 234 10.86 28.20 5.97
C TRP A 234 10.87 27.60 4.55
N ALA A 235 10.00 26.64 4.26
CA ALA A 235 9.94 26.02 2.93
C ALA A 235 9.40 27.01 1.88
N GLY A 236 8.61 28.00 2.31
CA GLY A 236 7.87 28.91 1.46
C GLY A 236 6.47 28.40 1.13
N THR A 237 5.78 29.13 0.24
CA THR A 237 4.42 28.81 -0.21
C THR A 237 4.42 28.42 -1.68
N SER A 238 3.27 28.02 -2.23
CA SER A 238 3.12 27.87 -3.68
C SER A 238 3.39 29.17 -4.45
N GLU A 239 3.12 30.34 -3.85
CA GLU A 239 3.41 31.65 -4.45
C GLU A 239 4.91 31.93 -4.56
N SER A 240 5.68 31.58 -3.52
CA SER A 240 7.14 31.63 -3.57
C SER A 240 7.79 30.39 -4.19
N GLN A 241 6.98 29.52 -4.83
CA GLN A 241 7.40 28.26 -5.45
C GLN A 241 8.25 27.37 -4.53
N TYR A 242 7.93 27.39 -3.24
CA TYR A 242 8.68 26.68 -2.19
C TYR A 242 10.19 26.91 -2.29
N GLU A 243 10.66 28.14 -2.49
CA GLU A 243 12.07 28.45 -2.71
C GLU A 243 13.03 27.85 -1.66
N GLY A 244 12.58 27.70 -0.40
CA GLY A 244 13.33 27.07 0.68
C GLY A 244 13.60 25.58 0.43
N SER A 245 12.72 24.88 -0.29
CA SER A 245 12.89 23.46 -0.64
C SER A 245 14.14 23.24 -1.49
N LYS A 246 14.49 24.18 -2.38
CA LYS A 246 15.70 24.07 -3.22
C LYS A 246 16.97 24.10 -2.39
N GLY A 247 17.02 24.95 -1.36
CA GLY A 247 18.13 24.98 -0.40
C GLY A 247 18.27 23.67 0.34
N LYS A 248 17.16 23.14 0.86
CA LYS A 248 17.13 21.82 1.52
C LYS A 248 17.56 20.69 0.59
N THR A 249 17.09 20.72 -0.65
CA THR A 249 17.43 19.72 -1.69
C THR A 249 18.91 19.71 -1.99
N LYS A 250 19.56 20.86 -2.17
CA LYS A 250 21.01 20.93 -2.38
C LYS A 250 21.82 20.22 -1.30
N ASN A 251 21.37 20.32 -0.04
CA ASN A 251 22.05 19.67 1.09
C ASN A 251 21.72 18.19 1.24
N CYS A 252 20.57 17.75 0.73
CA CYS A 252 20.10 16.36 0.79
C CYS A 252 20.47 15.54 -0.45
N TYR A 253 20.77 16.20 -1.57
CA TYR A 253 21.07 15.56 -2.84
C TYR A 253 22.53 15.08 -2.90
N LEU A 254 22.72 13.89 -3.46
CA LEU A 254 24.03 13.35 -3.81
C LEU A 254 23.86 12.51 -5.08
N TRP A 255 24.53 12.92 -6.15
CA TRP A 255 24.40 12.30 -7.45
C TRP A 255 24.77 10.80 -7.39
N GLY A 256 23.93 9.95 -7.99
CA GLY A 256 24.11 8.50 -8.02
C GLY A 256 23.59 7.75 -6.78
N ASN A 257 23.18 8.47 -5.72
CA ASN A 257 22.62 7.85 -4.52
C ASN A 257 21.09 7.86 -4.53
N GLU A 258 20.51 6.86 -3.87
CA GLU A 258 19.07 6.66 -3.78
C GLU A 258 18.47 7.33 -2.54
N THR A 259 17.23 7.81 -2.65
CA THR A 259 16.39 8.06 -1.47
C THR A 259 15.85 6.73 -1.00
N THR A 260 16.04 6.39 0.28
CA THR A 260 15.51 5.14 0.86
C THR A 260 14.37 5.44 1.82
N ILE A 261 13.20 4.93 1.49
CA ILE A 261 11.98 5.03 2.28
C ILE A 261 11.85 3.83 3.20
N TYR A 262 11.44 4.06 4.44
CA TYR A 262 11.02 3.02 5.38
C TYR A 262 9.63 3.36 5.94
N ILE A 263 8.81 2.32 6.11
CA ILE A 263 7.64 2.39 6.99
C ILE A 263 8.01 1.70 8.30
N LEU A 264 7.96 2.46 9.37
CA LEU A 264 8.29 2.04 10.72
C LEU A 264 7.01 1.90 11.53
N GLU A 265 7.02 1.00 12.50
CA GLU A 265 5.94 0.85 13.47
C GLU A 265 6.52 0.84 14.88
N SER A 266 5.98 1.71 15.73
CA SER A 266 6.40 1.85 17.13
C SER A 266 5.21 2.12 18.03
N ALA A 267 5.19 1.48 19.19
CA ALA A 267 4.16 1.71 20.21
C ALA A 267 4.23 3.13 20.81
N THR A 268 5.38 3.81 20.74
CA THR A 268 5.56 5.16 21.29
C THR A 268 6.23 6.11 20.29
N PHE A 269 5.75 7.35 20.26
CA PHE A 269 6.37 8.44 19.52
C PHE A 269 7.76 8.78 20.08
N GLU A 270 7.93 8.72 21.40
CA GLU A 270 9.21 9.02 22.06
C GLU A 270 10.36 8.15 21.55
N ALA A 271 10.13 6.85 21.34
CA ALA A 271 11.13 5.95 20.77
C ALA A 271 11.55 6.39 19.36
N ILE A 272 10.58 6.79 18.52
CA ILE A 272 10.85 7.29 17.16
C ILE A 272 11.58 8.63 17.19
N PHE A 273 11.18 9.54 18.09
CA PHE A 273 11.80 10.84 18.24
C PHE A 273 13.27 10.72 18.68
N ASN A 274 13.56 9.91 19.70
CA ASN A 274 14.92 9.68 20.20
C ASN A 274 15.80 9.02 19.13
N MET A 275 15.29 7.96 18.50
CA MET A 275 15.96 7.29 17.37
C MET A 275 16.27 8.27 16.23
N LYS A 276 15.34 9.16 15.85
CA LYS A 276 15.55 10.22 14.84
C LYS A 276 16.72 11.13 15.20
N GLN A 277 16.88 11.50 16.48
CA GLN A 277 18.02 12.33 16.92
C GLN A 277 19.33 11.55 16.90
N GLU A 278 19.34 10.32 17.42
CA GLU A 278 20.53 9.47 17.42
C GLU A 278 21.04 9.18 16.00
N ILE A 279 20.14 8.94 15.05
CA ILE A 279 20.51 8.80 13.62
C ILE A 279 21.20 10.06 13.10
N ARG A 280 20.74 11.27 13.47
CA ARG A 280 21.37 12.52 13.04
C ARG A 280 22.80 12.64 13.57
N GLU A 281 23.05 12.18 14.80
CA GLU A 281 24.39 12.14 15.41
C GLU A 281 25.31 11.09 14.76
N ILE A 282 24.77 9.95 14.32
CA ILE A 282 25.54 8.96 13.54
C ILE A 282 26.07 9.57 12.24
N PHE A 283 25.22 10.28 11.50
CA PHE A 283 25.57 10.81 10.18
C PHE A 283 26.32 12.16 10.19
N LYS A 284 26.19 12.94 11.27
CA LYS A 284 26.82 14.26 11.49
C LYS A 284 26.59 15.28 10.36
N ILE A 285 25.44 15.19 9.71
CA ILE A 285 24.98 16.15 8.67
C ILE A 285 23.61 16.74 9.03
N GLY A 286 23.29 16.73 10.33
CA GLY A 286 22.05 17.29 10.87
C GLY A 286 20.80 16.69 10.24
N THR A 287 19.82 17.54 9.91
CA THR A 287 18.54 17.11 9.33
C THR A 287 18.65 16.63 7.87
N HIS A 288 19.86 16.65 7.28
CA HIS A 288 20.10 16.24 5.90
C HIS A 288 20.42 14.74 5.75
N SER A 289 20.47 13.97 6.84
CA SER A 289 20.57 12.50 6.77
C SER A 289 19.23 11.82 6.60
N ILE A 290 18.23 12.22 7.37
CA ILE A 290 16.92 11.55 7.44
C ILE A 290 15.80 12.55 7.80
N HIS A 291 14.60 12.28 7.27
CA HIS A 291 13.34 12.81 7.78
C HIS A 291 12.49 11.65 8.29
N ILE A 292 11.83 11.82 9.44
CA ILE A 292 10.80 10.91 9.94
C ILE A 292 9.60 11.78 10.30
N THR A 293 8.41 11.38 9.87
CA THR A 293 7.16 12.12 10.09
C THR A 293 6.81 12.19 11.57
N ASP A 294 6.18 13.29 11.97
CA ASP A 294 5.85 13.52 13.38
C ASP A 294 4.38 13.19 13.71
N ASN A 295 3.54 12.98 12.69
CA ASN A 295 2.13 12.59 12.87
C ASN A 295 1.61 11.67 11.75
N GLN A 296 0.41 11.13 11.97
CA GLN A 296 -0.21 10.16 11.08
C GLN A 296 -0.63 10.75 9.72
N ALA A 297 -1.10 12.00 9.69
CA ALA A 297 -1.50 12.65 8.44
C ALA A 297 -0.29 12.83 7.50
N GLU A 298 0.87 13.19 8.05
CA GLU A 298 2.12 13.21 7.30
C GLU A 298 2.55 11.82 6.83
N THR A 299 2.48 10.82 7.70
CA THR A 299 2.81 9.43 7.34
C THR A 299 2.00 8.97 6.12
N ILE A 300 0.68 9.18 6.14
CA ILE A 300 -0.21 8.80 5.04
C ILE A 300 0.10 9.62 3.78
N ARG A 301 0.31 10.94 3.90
CA ARG A 301 0.65 11.82 2.77
C ARG A 301 1.93 11.36 2.06
N LEU A 302 3.02 11.16 2.81
CA LEU A 302 4.31 10.79 2.24
C LEU A 302 4.34 9.34 1.73
N ALA A 303 3.65 8.43 2.42
CA ALA A 303 3.42 7.09 1.92
C ALA A 303 2.65 7.12 0.59
N ASN A 304 1.59 7.94 0.46
CA ASN A 304 0.84 8.04 -0.79
C ASN A 304 1.72 8.57 -1.94
N LEU A 305 2.49 9.62 -1.71
CA LEU A 305 3.39 10.20 -2.71
C LEU A 305 4.41 9.20 -3.27
N THR A 306 4.88 8.25 -2.45
CA THR A 306 5.97 7.33 -2.82
C THR A 306 5.51 5.89 -3.11
N LEU A 307 4.33 5.49 -2.64
CA LEU A 307 3.75 4.16 -2.81
C LEU A 307 2.59 4.14 -3.82
N ASN A 308 2.03 5.29 -4.21
CA ASN A 308 1.21 5.38 -5.42
C ASN A 308 2.14 5.65 -6.62
N ARG A 309 2.13 4.76 -7.61
CA ARG A 309 3.02 4.86 -8.79
C ARG A 309 2.81 6.15 -9.59
N ASN A 310 1.57 6.64 -9.68
CA ASN A 310 1.23 7.83 -10.45
C ASN A 310 1.61 9.09 -9.68
N SER A 311 1.48 9.08 -8.34
CA SER A 311 2.03 10.14 -7.48
C SER A 311 3.55 10.20 -7.57
N LEU A 312 4.22 9.04 -7.60
CA LEU A 312 5.66 8.97 -7.76
C LEU A 312 6.11 9.52 -9.12
N ASP A 313 5.38 9.16 -10.18
CA ASP A 313 5.62 9.70 -11.52
C ASP A 313 5.49 11.23 -11.59
N TYR A 314 4.49 11.79 -10.89
CA TYR A 314 4.37 13.23 -10.71
C TYR A 314 5.65 13.84 -10.12
N LEU A 315 6.31 13.20 -9.15
CA LEU A 315 7.55 13.76 -8.58
C LEU A 315 8.62 13.97 -9.66
N PHE A 316 8.75 13.06 -10.63
CA PHE A 316 9.76 13.14 -11.69
C PHE A 316 9.40 14.12 -12.81
N ARG A 317 8.12 14.18 -13.20
CA ARG A 317 7.70 14.89 -14.43
C ARG A 317 6.85 16.12 -14.16
N GLY A 318 6.37 16.27 -12.94
CA GLY A 318 5.49 17.33 -12.49
C GLY A 318 6.18 18.69 -12.41
N LYS A 319 5.44 19.73 -12.77
CA LYS A 319 5.88 21.12 -12.63
C LYS A 319 4.72 21.98 -12.08
N PRO A 320 4.15 21.61 -10.92
CA PRO A 320 2.90 22.17 -10.44
C PRO A 320 3.04 23.63 -10.05
N LEU A 321 4.27 24.11 -9.78
CA LEU A 321 4.57 25.46 -9.33
C LEU A 321 4.70 26.48 -10.48
N ILE A 322 4.59 26.06 -11.74
CA ILE A 322 4.60 26.97 -12.89
C ILE A 322 3.41 27.93 -12.85
N PHE A 323 2.24 27.43 -12.44
CA PHE A 323 1.01 28.20 -12.38
C PHE A 323 0.62 28.45 -10.92
N THR A 324 0.81 29.69 -10.44
CA THR A 324 0.47 30.05 -9.05
C THR A 324 -1.03 29.96 -8.79
N ASP A 325 -1.84 30.38 -9.76
CA ASP A 325 -3.30 30.38 -9.67
C ASP A 325 -3.89 28.96 -9.57
N PHE A 326 -3.31 27.98 -10.29
CA PHE A 326 -3.61 26.56 -10.11
C PHE A 326 -3.46 26.12 -8.65
N ASN A 327 -2.34 26.44 -8.02
CA ASN A 327 -2.07 26.01 -6.63
C ASN A 327 -3.01 26.66 -5.63
N LYS A 328 -3.40 27.91 -5.88
CA LYS A 328 -4.38 28.63 -5.08
C LYS A 328 -5.73 27.89 -5.13
N LYS A 329 -6.23 27.57 -6.32
CA LYS A 329 -7.48 26.82 -6.50
C LYS A 329 -7.46 25.43 -5.86
N VAL A 330 -6.34 24.70 -5.95
CA VAL A 330 -6.19 23.41 -5.26
C VAL A 330 -6.27 23.56 -3.74
N SER A 331 -5.68 24.62 -3.20
CA SER A 331 -5.70 24.90 -1.77
C SER A 331 -7.09 25.32 -1.29
N GLU A 332 -7.78 26.15 -2.08
CA GLU A 332 -9.18 26.55 -1.83
C GLU A 332 -10.13 25.36 -1.88
N PHE A 333 -10.00 24.49 -2.89
CA PHE A 333 -10.79 23.26 -2.98
C PHE A 333 -10.56 22.35 -1.77
N LYS A 334 -9.30 22.15 -1.38
CA LYS A 334 -8.96 21.36 -0.19
C LYS A 334 -9.53 21.96 1.09
N ALA A 335 -9.46 23.29 1.26
CA ALA A 335 -10.04 23.98 2.40
C ALA A 335 -11.57 23.79 2.43
N ALA A 336 -12.25 23.98 1.30
CA ALA A 336 -13.69 23.78 1.18
C ALA A 336 -14.12 22.35 1.55
N LEU A 337 -13.36 21.32 1.14
CA LEU A 337 -13.62 19.94 1.57
C LEU A 337 -13.56 19.81 3.10
N LEU A 338 -12.52 20.33 3.73
CA LEU A 338 -12.32 20.22 5.18
C LEU A 338 -13.35 21.01 5.99
N GLU A 339 -13.68 22.23 5.54
CA GLU A 339 -14.70 23.10 6.15
C GLU A 339 -16.09 22.45 6.12
N ASN A 340 -16.39 21.69 5.07
CA ASN A 340 -17.64 20.95 4.92
C ASN A 340 -17.55 19.49 5.44
N HIS A 341 -16.50 19.15 6.20
CA HIS A 341 -16.30 17.84 6.81
C HIS A 341 -16.28 16.66 5.82
N TYR A 342 -15.83 16.91 4.59
CA TYR A 342 -15.59 15.88 3.59
C TYR A 342 -14.21 15.26 3.75
N GLU A 343 -14.14 13.95 3.54
CA GLU A 343 -12.89 13.21 3.41
C GLU A 343 -12.32 13.40 2.00
N PRO A 344 -11.11 13.97 1.83
CA PRO A 344 -10.53 14.20 0.51
C PRO A 344 -10.37 12.93 -0.34
N ASP A 345 -10.22 11.76 0.29
CA ASP A 345 -10.12 10.47 -0.38
C ASP A 345 -11.41 10.06 -1.12
N ASP A 346 -12.55 10.71 -0.85
CA ASP A 346 -13.84 10.49 -1.52
C ASP A 346 -14.07 11.42 -2.74
N PHE A 347 -13.07 12.23 -3.10
CA PHE A 347 -13.11 13.19 -4.19
C PHE A 347 -11.96 12.97 -5.16
N ILE A 348 -12.16 13.34 -6.42
CA ILE A 348 -11.09 13.37 -7.43
C ILE A 348 -11.26 14.57 -8.33
N VAL A 349 -10.18 15.31 -8.55
CA VAL A 349 -10.09 16.35 -9.58
C VAL A 349 -9.95 15.68 -10.94
N ALA A 350 -10.87 15.99 -11.83
CA ALA A 350 -11.03 15.38 -13.14
C ALA A 350 -10.65 16.37 -14.25
N SER A 351 -10.91 15.99 -15.51
CA SER A 351 -10.74 16.86 -16.67
C SER A 351 -9.33 17.47 -16.70
N SER A 352 -9.20 18.78 -16.91
CA SER A 352 -7.92 19.42 -17.22
C SER A 352 -7.04 19.68 -15.99
N GLY A 353 -7.52 19.46 -14.75
CA GLY A 353 -6.76 19.77 -13.52
C GLY A 353 -5.39 19.12 -13.45
N VAL A 354 -5.24 17.88 -13.97
CA VAL A 354 -3.96 17.18 -14.03
C VAL A 354 -2.93 17.89 -14.93
N LEU A 355 -3.36 18.69 -15.93
CA LEU A 355 -2.43 19.48 -16.75
C LEU A 355 -1.70 20.54 -15.92
N GLY A 356 -2.36 21.09 -14.89
CA GLY A 356 -1.76 22.02 -13.94
C GLY A 356 -0.67 21.35 -13.10
N VAL A 357 -0.91 20.12 -12.64
CA VAL A 357 0.07 19.30 -11.89
C VAL A 357 1.37 19.09 -12.68
N TYR A 358 1.25 18.80 -13.98
CA TYR A 358 2.40 18.61 -14.87
C TYR A 358 2.93 19.91 -15.50
N GLY A 359 2.37 21.08 -15.14
CA GLY A 359 2.80 22.38 -15.66
C GLY A 359 2.64 22.52 -17.17
N LEU A 360 1.67 21.82 -17.76
CA LEU A 360 1.41 21.82 -19.21
C LEU A 360 0.50 22.96 -19.63
N ARG A 361 -0.51 23.27 -18.81
CA ARG A 361 -1.45 24.36 -19.05
C ARG A 361 -2.09 24.78 -17.73
N ASP A 362 -2.33 26.08 -17.59
CA ASP A 362 -3.13 26.61 -16.49
C ASP A 362 -4.61 26.21 -16.63
N ILE A 363 -5.34 26.20 -15.52
CA ILE A 363 -6.76 25.83 -15.48
C ILE A 363 -7.64 26.97 -14.98
N GLY A 364 -8.82 27.12 -15.59
CA GLY A 364 -9.80 28.13 -15.18
C GLY A 364 -10.44 27.78 -13.84
N ASP A 365 -10.67 26.49 -13.62
CA ASP A 365 -11.59 25.93 -12.64
C ASP A 365 -11.16 24.53 -12.19
N ILE A 366 -11.56 24.13 -10.98
CA ILE A 366 -11.42 22.77 -10.47
C ILE A 366 -12.68 21.97 -10.81
N ASP A 367 -12.55 21.14 -11.85
CA ASP A 367 -13.51 20.10 -12.18
C ASP A 367 -13.36 18.91 -11.21
N PHE A 368 -14.40 18.49 -10.49
CA PHE A 368 -14.32 17.32 -9.59
C PHE A 368 -15.43 16.29 -9.80
N PHE A 369 -15.17 15.06 -9.32
CA PHE A 369 -16.16 14.01 -9.14
C PHE A 369 -16.19 13.53 -7.69
N THR A 370 -17.38 13.14 -7.24
CA THR A 370 -17.59 12.41 -5.99
C THR A 370 -18.83 11.52 -6.09
N LEU A 371 -18.95 10.57 -5.16
CA LEU A 371 -20.17 9.80 -4.92
C LEU A 371 -20.89 10.26 -3.65
N LYS A 372 -20.34 11.24 -2.93
CA LYS A 372 -20.98 11.79 -1.73
C LYS A 372 -22.23 12.58 -2.12
N PRO A 373 -23.29 12.52 -1.31
CA PRO A 373 -24.42 13.43 -1.47
C PRO A 373 -24.00 14.86 -1.09
N ASP A 374 -24.87 15.81 -1.45
CA ASP A 374 -24.79 17.23 -1.05
C ASP A 374 -23.50 17.95 -1.50
N TYR A 375 -22.84 17.42 -2.53
CA TYR A 375 -21.57 17.96 -3.06
C TYR A 375 -21.72 19.36 -3.66
N GLU A 376 -22.95 19.78 -3.96
CA GLU A 376 -23.31 21.08 -4.54
C GLU A 376 -22.85 22.24 -3.63
N VAL A 377 -22.65 21.99 -2.33
CA VAL A 377 -22.09 22.97 -1.39
C VAL A 377 -20.66 23.41 -1.75
N LEU A 378 -19.94 22.60 -2.52
CA LEU A 378 -18.58 22.88 -2.98
C LEU A 378 -18.56 23.72 -4.26
N GLU A 379 -19.68 23.80 -4.99
CA GLU A 379 -19.73 24.42 -6.31
C GLU A 379 -19.70 25.96 -6.21
N ASN A 380 -18.83 26.56 -7.03
CA ASN A 380 -18.68 28.01 -7.18
C ASN A 380 -18.00 28.33 -8.53
N GLU A 381 -17.76 29.61 -8.83
CA GLU A 381 -17.14 30.02 -10.10
C GLU A 381 -15.77 29.37 -10.39
N GLY A 382 -15.03 28.98 -9.34
CA GLY A 382 -13.73 28.32 -9.45
C GLY A 382 -13.73 26.81 -9.25
N CYS A 383 -14.88 26.18 -8.97
CA CYS A 383 -14.97 24.74 -8.70
C CYS A 383 -16.34 24.19 -9.10
N GLU A 384 -16.38 23.21 -10.00
CA GLU A 384 -17.62 22.67 -10.56
C GLU A 384 -17.64 21.14 -10.46
N ASN A 385 -18.80 20.56 -10.12
CA ASN A 385 -19.00 19.14 -10.23
C ASN A 385 -19.18 18.76 -11.71
N ASN A 386 -18.37 17.82 -12.18
CA ASN A 386 -18.32 17.47 -13.60
C ASN A 386 -19.19 16.25 -13.95
N GLN A 387 -20.11 15.82 -13.08
CA GLN A 387 -20.85 14.55 -13.19
C GLN A 387 -21.64 14.40 -14.49
N ALA A 388 -22.09 15.51 -15.10
CA ALA A 388 -22.72 15.53 -16.42
C ALA A 388 -21.81 14.98 -17.55
N TYR A 389 -20.48 15.00 -17.36
CA TYR A 389 -19.49 14.54 -18.33
C TYR A 389 -18.96 13.13 -18.03
N ALA A 390 -19.46 12.47 -16.98
CA ALA A 390 -19.05 11.12 -16.61
C ALA A 390 -19.17 10.12 -17.77
N GLY A 391 -20.14 10.32 -18.67
CA GLY A 391 -20.36 9.46 -19.84
C GLY A 391 -19.24 9.45 -20.88
N PHE A 392 -18.31 10.40 -20.85
CA PHE A 392 -17.13 10.42 -21.72
C PHE A 392 -15.93 9.66 -21.14
N TYR A 393 -16.00 9.25 -19.88
CA TYR A 393 -14.94 8.46 -19.26
C TYR A 393 -15.22 6.97 -19.51
N GLU A 394 -14.21 6.22 -19.94
CA GLU A 394 -14.29 4.76 -20.09
C GLU A 394 -14.50 4.03 -18.76
N LYS A 395 -14.21 4.72 -17.65
CA LYS A 395 -14.26 4.19 -16.29
C LYS A 395 -15.47 4.76 -15.56
N ARG A 396 -16.05 3.93 -14.70
CA ARG A 396 -17.09 4.36 -13.77
C ARG A 396 -16.50 5.31 -12.72
N LEU A 397 -17.33 6.17 -12.15
CA LEU A 397 -16.89 7.18 -11.17
C LEU A 397 -16.25 6.56 -9.92
N ASP A 398 -16.82 5.48 -9.39
CA ASP A 398 -16.24 4.74 -8.27
C ASP A 398 -14.86 4.17 -8.60
N ASP A 399 -14.67 3.59 -9.79
CA ASP A 399 -13.35 3.12 -10.23
C ASP A 399 -12.38 4.30 -10.43
N LEU A 400 -12.82 5.46 -10.92
CA LEU A 400 -11.95 6.65 -11.02
C LEU A 400 -11.45 7.12 -9.65
N ILE A 401 -12.34 7.18 -8.65
CA ILE A 401 -12.06 7.74 -7.32
C ILE A 401 -11.24 6.76 -6.46
N TYR A 402 -11.56 5.46 -6.52
CA TYR A 402 -11.05 4.47 -5.57
C TYR A 402 -9.98 3.52 -6.13
N ASN A 403 -9.80 3.47 -7.44
CA ASN A 403 -8.74 2.66 -8.06
C ASN A 403 -7.42 3.47 -8.16
N PRO A 404 -6.37 3.09 -7.42
CA PRO A 404 -5.09 3.80 -7.44
C PRO A 404 -4.39 3.77 -8.81
N ASP A 405 -4.81 2.91 -9.75
CA ASP A 405 -4.29 2.93 -11.11
C ASP A 405 -4.79 4.16 -11.90
N ASN A 406 -5.91 4.79 -11.48
CA ASN A 406 -6.58 5.88 -12.20
C ASN A 406 -6.26 7.28 -11.68
N TYR A 407 -5.59 7.41 -10.53
CA TYR A 407 -5.27 8.70 -9.93
C TYR A 407 -3.83 8.81 -9.44
N LEU A 408 -3.36 10.06 -9.36
CA LEU A 408 -2.20 10.49 -8.57
C LEU A 408 -2.67 11.40 -7.44
N VAL A 409 -1.82 11.62 -6.45
CA VAL A 409 -2.09 12.56 -5.34
C VAL A 409 -1.09 13.70 -5.37
N TYR A 410 -1.63 14.92 -5.31
CA TYR A 410 -0.87 16.16 -5.20
C TYR A 410 -1.51 17.04 -4.13
N ASN A 411 -0.72 17.49 -3.15
CA ASN A 411 -1.21 18.30 -2.02
C ASN A 411 -2.42 17.66 -1.29
N ASP A 412 -2.37 16.34 -1.04
CA ASP A 412 -3.45 15.53 -0.45
C ASP A 412 -4.74 15.43 -1.27
N ILE A 413 -4.77 15.94 -2.51
CA ILE A 413 -5.92 15.85 -3.41
C ILE A 413 -5.63 14.85 -4.53
N LYS A 414 -6.61 14.01 -4.85
CA LYS A 414 -6.53 13.07 -5.99
C LYS A 414 -6.78 13.82 -7.30
N PHE A 415 -5.96 13.53 -8.30
CA PHE A 415 -6.16 13.96 -9.69
C PHE A 415 -6.21 12.73 -10.58
N ILE A 416 -7.06 12.71 -11.59
CA ILE A 416 -7.00 11.67 -12.63
C ILE A 416 -5.60 11.63 -13.26
N THR A 417 -5.18 10.48 -13.75
CA THR A 417 -3.91 10.38 -14.50
C THR A 417 -4.00 11.03 -15.87
N LEU A 418 -2.84 11.33 -16.47
CA LEU A 418 -2.77 11.79 -17.86
C LEU A 418 -3.35 10.76 -18.85
N ASP A 419 -3.23 9.45 -18.59
CA ASP A 419 -3.84 8.40 -19.42
C ASP A 419 -5.37 8.47 -19.41
N VAL A 420 -5.96 8.64 -18.21
CA VAL A 420 -7.41 8.83 -18.07
C VAL A 420 -7.86 10.11 -18.80
N LEU A 421 -7.10 11.20 -18.65
CA LEU A 421 -7.38 12.46 -19.35
C LEU A 421 -7.30 12.32 -20.87
N GLN A 422 -6.28 11.63 -21.40
CA GLN A 422 -6.11 11.40 -22.83
C GLN A 422 -7.33 10.67 -23.41
N LYS A 423 -7.76 9.58 -22.79
CA LYS A 423 -8.93 8.79 -23.23
C LYS A 423 -10.21 9.63 -23.22
N TYR A 424 -10.45 10.36 -22.13
CA TYR A 424 -11.57 11.30 -22.02
C TYR A 424 -11.56 12.34 -23.15
N LYS A 425 -10.40 12.95 -23.43
CA LYS A 425 -10.25 13.98 -24.46
C LYS A 425 -10.40 13.45 -25.88
N VAL A 426 -9.93 12.24 -26.15
CA VAL A 426 -10.15 11.55 -27.44
C VAL A 426 -11.64 11.26 -27.64
N ALA A 427 -12.34 10.78 -26.61
CA ALA A 427 -13.77 10.51 -26.70
C ALA A 427 -14.62 11.78 -26.89
N ARG A 428 -14.26 12.88 -26.22
CA ARG A 428 -14.98 14.15 -26.28
C ARG A 428 -14.66 14.98 -27.54
N ASN A 429 -13.42 14.93 -28.00
CA ASN A 429 -12.92 15.51 -29.26
C ASN A 429 -13.30 16.99 -29.52
N ARG A 430 -13.11 17.90 -28.55
CA ARG A 430 -13.25 19.35 -28.78
C ARG A 430 -11.95 19.95 -29.32
N ASP A 431 -12.00 21.14 -29.92
CA ASP A 431 -10.79 21.83 -30.41
C ASP A 431 -9.71 22.00 -29.33
N LYS A 432 -10.11 22.36 -28.11
CA LYS A 432 -9.20 22.45 -26.96
C LYS A 432 -8.60 21.11 -26.55
N ASP A 433 -9.29 20.01 -26.81
CA ASP A 433 -8.81 18.66 -26.49
C ASP A 433 -7.66 18.26 -27.41
N ILE A 434 -7.71 18.65 -28.69
CA ILE A 434 -6.61 18.42 -29.65
C ILE A 434 -5.33 19.13 -29.18
N VAL A 435 -5.44 20.36 -28.67
CA VAL A 435 -4.30 21.11 -28.14
C VAL A 435 -3.72 20.41 -26.91
N ASP A 436 -4.58 20.03 -25.97
CA ASP A 436 -4.15 19.35 -24.75
C ASP A 436 -3.51 17.99 -25.04
N LEU A 437 -4.03 17.21 -25.99
CA LEU A 437 -3.43 15.94 -26.41
C LEU A 437 -2.01 16.13 -26.97
N LYS A 438 -1.74 17.23 -27.70
CA LYS A 438 -0.38 17.56 -28.18
C LYS A 438 0.56 17.92 -27.03
N LEU A 439 0.07 18.66 -26.02
CA LEU A 439 0.86 18.99 -24.82
C LEU A 439 1.24 17.73 -24.05
N ILE A 440 0.29 16.82 -23.84
CA ILE A 440 0.55 15.56 -23.14
C ILE A 440 1.54 14.70 -23.95
N ALA A 441 1.37 14.61 -25.27
CA ALA A 441 2.30 13.88 -26.13
C ALA A 441 3.74 14.42 -26.06
N GLY A 442 3.92 15.74 -25.92
CA GLY A 442 5.22 16.36 -25.75
C GLY A 442 5.92 16.05 -24.42
N LEU A 443 5.15 15.69 -23.37
CA LEU A 443 5.68 15.23 -22.09
C LEU A 443 6.09 13.75 -22.13
N THR A 444 5.43 12.95 -22.97
CA THR A 444 5.68 11.51 -23.15
C THR A 444 6.64 11.28 -24.32
N ASN A 445 7.89 11.74 -24.23
CA ASN A 445 8.93 11.30 -25.17
C ASN A 445 9.51 9.94 -24.70
N PRO A 446 9.86 9.00 -25.61
CA PRO A 446 9.87 7.55 -25.32
C PRO A 446 11.03 7.01 -24.47
N ASP A 447 11.99 7.84 -24.05
CA ASP A 447 13.26 7.35 -23.50
C ASP A 447 13.21 6.89 -22.03
N MET A 448 12.04 6.90 -21.37
CA MET A 448 11.92 6.47 -19.96
C MET A 448 10.81 5.46 -19.64
N ASP A 449 9.96 5.09 -20.60
CA ASP A 449 8.78 4.24 -20.32
C ASP A 449 9.09 2.72 -20.40
N SER A 450 10.35 2.34 -20.22
CA SER A 450 10.81 0.95 -20.38
C SER A 450 10.77 0.12 -19.10
N THR A 451 10.52 0.69 -17.92
CA THR A 451 10.51 -0.09 -16.67
C THR A 451 9.15 -0.71 -16.35
N ALA A 452 8.03 -0.08 -16.74
CA ALA A 452 6.68 -0.56 -16.42
C ALA A 452 6.17 -1.65 -17.38
N GLY A 453 6.41 -1.52 -18.69
CA GLY A 453 6.03 -2.54 -19.68
C GLY A 453 6.87 -3.81 -19.60
N TRP A 454 8.18 -3.66 -19.37
CA TRP A 454 9.11 -4.79 -19.28
C TRP A 454 9.01 -5.54 -17.93
N SER A 455 8.65 -4.85 -16.84
CA SER A 455 8.39 -5.50 -15.55
C SER A 455 7.11 -6.33 -15.57
N LYS A 456 6.01 -5.85 -16.16
CA LYS A 456 4.76 -6.62 -16.29
C LYS A 456 4.97 -7.94 -17.05
N SER A 457 5.63 -7.90 -18.21
CA SER A 457 5.91 -9.11 -19.02
C SER A 457 6.89 -10.06 -18.32
N ARG A 458 7.94 -9.53 -17.67
CA ARG A 458 8.92 -10.36 -16.94
C ARG A 458 8.34 -10.96 -15.67
N VAL A 459 7.49 -10.23 -14.94
CA VAL A 459 6.78 -10.73 -13.75
C VAL A 459 5.76 -11.80 -14.16
N ALA A 460 4.98 -11.56 -15.22
CA ALA A 460 4.06 -12.56 -15.76
C ALA A 460 4.78 -13.84 -16.22
N LEU A 461 5.85 -13.73 -17.00
CA LEU A 461 6.64 -14.89 -17.45
C LEU A 461 7.30 -15.64 -16.28
N ASN A 462 7.86 -14.92 -15.30
CA ASN A 462 8.44 -15.54 -14.11
C ASN A 462 7.38 -16.18 -13.21
N ARG A 463 6.16 -15.63 -13.19
CA ARG A 463 5.00 -16.20 -12.49
C ARG A 463 4.58 -17.52 -13.13
N GLU A 464 4.46 -17.58 -14.45
CA GLU A 464 4.19 -18.81 -15.19
C GLU A 464 5.27 -19.87 -14.97
N TYR A 465 6.54 -19.50 -15.14
CA TYR A 465 7.68 -20.38 -14.88
C TYR A 465 7.68 -20.96 -13.46
N ARG A 466 7.27 -20.17 -12.47
CA ARG A 466 7.14 -20.63 -11.08
C ARG A 466 6.00 -21.63 -10.91
N ILE A 467 4.83 -21.36 -11.48
CA ILE A 467 3.66 -22.27 -11.39
C ILE A 467 4.05 -23.63 -11.96
N ILE A 468 4.74 -23.64 -13.10
CA ILE A 468 5.29 -24.85 -13.73
C ILE A 468 6.27 -25.55 -12.79
N ASN A 469 7.25 -24.82 -12.24
CA ASN A 469 8.24 -25.40 -11.31
C ASN A 469 7.62 -25.97 -10.03
N TYR A 470 6.62 -25.31 -9.47
CA TYR A 470 5.90 -25.82 -8.31
C TYR A 470 5.15 -27.10 -8.64
N ARG A 471 4.44 -27.15 -9.77
CA ARG A 471 3.76 -28.37 -10.25
C ARG A 471 4.74 -29.53 -10.45
N LEU A 472 5.90 -29.27 -11.04
CA LEU A 472 6.97 -30.26 -11.21
C LEU A 472 7.50 -30.75 -9.86
N ARG A 473 7.74 -29.85 -8.90
CA ARG A 473 8.17 -30.23 -7.54
C ARG A 473 7.12 -31.03 -6.80
N ALA A 474 5.85 -30.65 -6.89
CA ALA A 474 4.74 -31.38 -6.28
C ALA A 474 4.60 -32.79 -6.88
N ALA A 475 4.72 -32.92 -8.20
CA ALA A 475 4.74 -34.21 -8.89
C ALA A 475 5.94 -35.07 -8.46
N ALA A 476 7.15 -34.49 -8.42
CA ALA A 476 8.34 -35.18 -7.95
C ALA A 476 8.21 -35.64 -6.48
N PHE A 477 7.63 -34.79 -5.63
CA PHE A 477 7.36 -35.13 -4.22
C PHE A 477 6.38 -36.30 -4.08
N LYS A 478 5.31 -36.30 -4.88
CA LYS A 478 4.34 -37.40 -4.92
C LYS A 478 4.99 -38.71 -5.39
N ALA A 479 5.81 -38.64 -6.44
CA ALA A 479 6.57 -39.79 -6.94
C ALA A 479 7.57 -40.32 -5.89
N LEU A 480 8.33 -39.44 -5.24
CA LEU A 480 9.27 -39.83 -4.16
C LEU A 480 8.57 -40.49 -2.97
N LYS A 481 7.34 -40.06 -2.63
CA LYS A 481 6.53 -40.72 -1.61
C LYS A 481 6.05 -42.10 -2.08
N GLN A 482 5.57 -42.23 -3.32
CA GLN A 482 5.13 -43.52 -3.87
C GLN A 482 6.27 -44.54 -3.98
N LEU A 483 7.49 -44.07 -4.26
CA LEU A 483 8.68 -44.90 -4.36
C LEU A 483 9.36 -45.18 -3.00
N GLY A 484 8.82 -44.66 -1.89
CA GLY A 484 9.44 -44.81 -0.55
C GLY A 484 10.76 -44.05 -0.35
N LEU A 485 11.23 -43.30 -1.35
CA LEU A 485 12.52 -42.60 -1.35
C LEU A 485 12.47 -41.21 -0.67
N TYR A 486 11.29 -40.74 -0.31
CA TYR A 486 11.08 -39.40 0.23
C TYR A 486 11.96 -39.08 1.45
N ASN A 487 12.03 -40.00 2.41
CA ASN A 487 12.79 -39.78 3.65
C ASN A 487 14.30 -39.69 3.38
N SER A 488 14.83 -40.54 2.51
CA SER A 488 16.23 -40.55 2.12
C SER A 488 16.63 -39.26 1.40
N VAL A 489 15.83 -38.82 0.42
CA VAL A 489 16.08 -37.57 -0.32
C VAL A 489 15.94 -36.35 0.60
N ARG A 490 14.96 -36.35 1.51
CA ARG A 490 14.76 -35.28 2.50
C ARG A 490 15.96 -35.16 3.45
N GLN A 491 16.56 -36.29 3.84
CA GLN A 491 17.73 -36.31 4.71
C GLN A 491 18.95 -35.73 4.00
N VAL A 492 19.22 -36.14 2.75
CA VAL A 492 20.31 -35.59 1.93
C VAL A 492 20.12 -34.08 1.70
N TYR A 493 18.90 -33.64 1.36
CA TYR A 493 18.59 -32.23 1.15
C TYR A 493 18.83 -31.39 2.42
N ARG A 494 18.46 -31.90 3.60
CA ARG A 494 18.72 -31.22 4.89
C ARG A 494 20.21 -31.12 5.20
N VAL A 495 20.98 -32.17 4.91
CA VAL A 495 22.44 -32.17 5.08
C VAL A 495 23.11 -31.17 4.15
N MET A 496 22.66 -31.05 2.90
CA MET A 496 23.17 -30.07 1.95
C MET A 496 22.81 -28.63 2.32
N LYS A 497 21.59 -28.40 2.84
CA LYS A 497 21.12 -27.06 3.20
C LYS A 497 21.67 -26.57 4.54
N GLY A 498 22.06 -27.46 5.45
CA GLY A 498 22.70 -27.12 6.72
C GLY A 498 24.22 -26.89 6.63
N ARG A 499 24.80 -26.94 5.43
CA ARG A 499 26.22 -26.67 5.15
C ARG A 499 26.49 -25.32 4.46
N ASN A 500 25.45 -24.48 4.30
CA ASN A 500 25.56 -23.12 3.77
C ASN A 500 25.12 -22.09 4.81
#